data_AF-A0A7S0J0K3-F1
#
_entry.id   AF-A0A7S0J0K3-F1
#
_cell.length_a   1.000
_cell.length_b   1.000
_cell.length_c   1.000
_cell.angle_alpha   90.00
_cell.angle_beta   90.00
_cell.angle_gamma   90.00
#
_symmetry.space_group_name_H-M   'P 1'
#
loop_
_entity.id
_entity.type
_entity.pdbx_description
1 polymer ?
#
loop_
_entity_poly.entity_id
_entity_poly.type
_entity_poly.pdbx_seq_one_letter_code
_entity_poly.pdbx_strand_id
1 'polypeptide(L)'
;SWVAKRSLALRAGMLCAAAPPPPPQRAASTRKRALGSGGGASEKRAARERVITAAARSRLERALSERLYLIERRDASSASASGLCSLQHFFLVLGSTGNVYKVTISRSPACECVDFTERHNICKHLYFVYVKVLGVARDDPLIVQRALLRCELAHLLRDAGSSAAEA
;
A
#
# COMPACT_ATOMS: atom_id res chain seq x y z
N SER A 1 -22.37 -16.00 -34.85
CA SER A 1 -22.99 -17.28 -34.46
C SER A 1 -21.95 -18.37 -34.63
N TRP A 2 -21.62 -19.02 -33.52
CA TRP A 2 -20.63 -20.09 -33.35
C TRP A 2 -21.12 -21.36 -34.04
N VAL A 3 -21.22 -21.33 -35.38
CA VAL A 3 -21.80 -22.40 -36.18
C VAL A 3 -20.81 -22.87 -37.24
N ALA A 4 -20.47 -24.14 -37.08
CA ALA A 4 -20.00 -25.08 -38.09
C ALA A 4 -18.58 -24.88 -38.62
N LYS A 5 -17.66 -25.67 -38.06
CA LYS A 5 -17.04 -26.80 -38.78
C LYS A 5 -16.22 -27.67 -37.80
N ARG A 6 -16.90 -28.67 -37.24
CA ARG A 6 -16.30 -29.86 -36.61
C ARG A 6 -16.51 -31.02 -37.58
N SER A 7 -15.44 -31.65 -38.04
CA SER A 7 -15.49 -33.00 -38.58
C SER A 7 -14.26 -33.76 -38.11
N LEU A 8 -14.53 -34.85 -37.38
CA LEU A 8 -13.72 -36.04 -37.15
C LEU A 8 -12.96 -36.46 -38.43
N ALA A 9 -11.91 -37.25 -38.43
CA ALA A 9 -10.98 -37.89 -37.49
C ALA A 9 -10.05 -38.71 -38.41
N LEU A 10 -8.84 -39.08 -37.98
CA LEU A 10 -8.29 -40.43 -38.19
C LEU A 10 -6.87 -40.54 -37.62
N ARG A 11 -6.58 -41.76 -37.17
CA ARG A 11 -5.43 -42.21 -36.40
C ARG A 11 -4.23 -42.50 -37.29
N ALA A 12 -3.04 -42.10 -36.86
CA ALA A 12 -1.71 -42.71 -37.08
C ALA A 12 -0.68 -41.67 -36.57
N GLY A 13 0.15 -41.96 -35.57
CA GLY A 13 1.39 -42.69 -35.79
C GLY A 13 2.51 -41.71 -36.14
N MET A 14 3.37 -41.39 -35.17
CA MET A 14 4.68 -40.72 -35.27
C MET A 14 4.80 -39.47 -36.15
N LEU A 15 5.14 -38.33 -35.53
CA LEU A 15 6.18 -37.38 -35.97
C LEU A 15 6.36 -36.32 -34.87
N CYS A 16 7.62 -36.08 -34.46
CA CYS A 16 8.00 -35.12 -33.43
C CYS A 16 7.48 -33.71 -33.76
N ALA A 17 6.70 -33.11 -32.86
CA ALA A 17 6.40 -31.69 -32.90
C ALA A 17 7.66 -30.90 -32.52
N ALA A 18 8.27 -30.23 -33.49
CA ALA A 18 9.31 -29.24 -33.25
C ALA A 18 8.74 -28.08 -32.43
N ALA A 19 9.34 -27.80 -31.28
CA ALA A 19 8.96 -26.68 -30.42
C ALA A 19 9.14 -25.33 -31.14
N PRO A 20 8.25 -24.35 -30.95
CA PRO A 20 8.42 -23.01 -31.51
C PRO A 20 9.64 -22.31 -30.88
N PRO A 21 10.39 -21.49 -31.65
CA PRO A 21 11.54 -20.76 -31.12
C PRO A 21 11.10 -19.78 -30.02
N PRO A 22 11.91 -19.59 -28.96
CA PRO A 22 11.59 -18.66 -27.89
C PRO A 22 11.55 -17.21 -28.41
N PRO A 23 10.68 -16.34 -27.87
CA PRO A 23 10.62 -14.94 -28.27
C PRO A 23 11.93 -14.21 -27.94
N PRO A 24 12.33 -13.22 -28.76
CA PRO A 24 13.58 -12.49 -28.55
C PRO A 24 13.55 -11.73 -27.21
N GLN A 25 14.47 -12.09 -26.32
CA GLN A 25 14.67 -11.43 -25.02
C GLN A 25 15.24 -10.03 -25.26
N ARG A 26 14.39 -9.00 -25.14
CA ARG A 26 14.85 -7.61 -25.06
C ARG A 26 15.69 -7.44 -23.80
N ALA A 27 16.96 -7.12 -23.98
CA ALA A 27 17.90 -6.80 -22.91
C ALA A 27 17.32 -5.69 -22.01
N ALA A 28 17.03 -6.04 -20.75
CA ALA A 28 16.64 -5.09 -19.73
C ALA A 28 17.85 -4.18 -19.45
N SER A 29 17.77 -2.90 -19.84
CA SER A 29 18.80 -1.92 -19.49
C SER A 29 18.81 -1.76 -17.96
N THR A 30 19.77 -2.39 -17.29
CA THR A 30 20.01 -2.17 -15.87
C THR A 30 20.49 -0.74 -15.68
N ARG A 31 19.58 0.19 -15.36
CA ARG A 31 19.96 1.53 -14.90
C ARG A 31 20.60 1.39 -13.53
N LYS A 32 21.93 1.27 -13.51
CA LYS A 32 22.77 1.39 -12.32
C LYS A 32 22.53 2.78 -11.73
N ARG A 33 21.82 2.88 -10.61
CA ARG A 33 21.79 4.11 -9.81
C ARG A 33 23.04 4.10 -8.94
N ALA A 34 23.93 5.04 -9.23
CA ALA A 34 25.15 5.29 -8.47
C ALA A 34 24.81 5.56 -6.99
N LEU A 35 25.50 4.86 -6.10
CA LEU A 35 25.49 5.08 -4.67
C LEU A 35 26.38 6.30 -4.39
N GLY A 36 25.76 7.48 -4.30
CA GLY A 36 26.43 8.70 -3.85
C GLY A 36 26.49 8.74 -2.32
N SER A 37 27.71 8.67 -1.78
CA SER A 37 28.02 8.92 -0.37
C SER A 37 28.28 10.41 -0.14
N GLY A 38 27.83 10.94 1.00
CA GLY A 38 28.40 12.14 1.62
C GLY A 38 27.51 13.38 1.69
N GLY A 39 27.17 13.78 2.92
CA GLY A 39 26.77 15.15 3.27
C GLY A 39 25.33 15.29 3.78
N GLY A 40 25.15 15.29 5.11
CA GLY A 40 23.94 15.78 5.83
C GLY A 40 22.61 15.61 5.10
N ALA A 41 22.33 14.40 4.60
CA ALA A 41 21.24 14.21 3.66
C ALA A 41 19.91 14.13 4.41
N SER A 42 19.13 15.23 4.37
CA SER A 42 17.71 15.21 4.72
C SER A 42 17.08 13.97 4.08
N GLU A 43 16.40 13.15 4.89
CA GLU A 43 15.89 11.86 4.45
C GLU A 43 15.02 12.04 3.20
N LYS A 44 15.37 11.33 2.12
CA LYS A 44 14.59 11.39 0.88
C LYS A 44 13.38 10.45 1.01
N ARG A 45 12.20 11.00 0.72
CA ARG A 45 10.96 10.22 0.63
C ARG A 45 11.05 9.23 -0.54
N ALA A 46 10.56 8.01 -0.34
CA ALA A 46 10.60 6.95 -1.37
C ALA A 46 9.65 7.22 -2.55
N ALA A 47 8.62 8.04 -2.34
CA ALA A 47 7.66 8.47 -3.35
C ALA A 47 7.64 10.00 -3.46
N ARG A 48 7.14 10.51 -4.59
CA ARG A 48 6.89 11.94 -4.76
C ARG A 48 5.90 12.42 -3.71
N GLU A 49 6.17 13.59 -3.14
CA GLU A 49 5.24 14.29 -2.27
C GLU A 49 3.96 14.67 -3.02
N ARG A 50 2.81 14.39 -2.39
CA ARG A 50 1.48 14.64 -2.94
C ARG A 50 0.84 15.80 -2.20
N VAL A 51 0.02 16.55 -2.92
CA VAL A 51 -0.82 17.62 -2.36
C VAL A 51 -2.24 17.09 -2.19
N ILE A 52 -2.97 17.60 -1.19
CA ILE A 52 -4.36 17.26 -0.98
C ILE A 52 -5.21 17.80 -2.14
N THR A 53 -5.69 16.88 -2.98
CA THR A 53 -6.58 17.19 -4.11
C THR A 53 -8.05 17.12 -3.69
N ALA A 54 -8.96 17.72 -4.47
CA ALA A 54 -10.40 17.59 -4.24
C ALA A 54 -10.86 16.11 -4.19
N ALA A 55 -10.27 15.27 -5.04
CA ALA A 55 -10.55 13.84 -5.05
C ALA A 55 -10.04 13.12 -3.78
N ALA A 56 -8.96 13.60 -3.16
CA ALA A 56 -8.51 13.10 -1.87
C ALA A 56 -9.47 13.52 -0.75
N ARG A 57 -9.93 14.78 -0.75
CA ARG A 57 -10.93 15.29 0.21
C ARG A 57 -12.23 14.48 0.18
N SER A 58 -12.79 14.22 -1.00
CA SER A 58 -13.99 13.39 -1.14
C SER A 58 -13.81 11.97 -0.55
N ARG A 59 -12.61 11.38 -0.69
CA ARG A 59 -12.32 10.06 -0.09
C ARG A 59 -12.15 10.13 1.42
N LEU A 60 -11.55 11.20 1.92
CA LEU A 60 -11.45 11.48 3.35
C LEU A 60 -12.84 11.68 3.97
N GLU A 61 -13.70 12.49 3.35
CA GLU A 61 -15.08 12.69 3.80
C GLU A 61 -15.85 11.38 3.90
N ARG A 62 -15.70 10.50 2.90
CA ARG A 62 -16.29 9.14 2.94
C ARG A 62 -15.75 8.29 4.10
N ALA A 63 -14.47 8.40 4.42
CA ALA A 63 -13.90 7.69 5.56
C ALA A 63 -14.45 8.17 6.90
N LEU A 64 -14.87 9.44 6.97
CA LEU A 64 -15.41 10.07 8.17
C LEU A 64 -16.94 9.92 8.31
N SER A 65 -17.66 9.82 7.19
CA SER A 65 -19.12 9.69 7.18
C SER A 65 -19.60 8.24 7.28
N GLU A 66 -18.85 7.30 6.72
CA GLU A 66 -19.18 5.87 6.81
C GLU A 66 -18.81 5.31 8.20
N ARG A 67 -19.62 4.35 8.68
CA ARG A 67 -19.36 3.63 9.93
C ARG A 67 -18.22 2.63 9.72
N LEU A 68 -17.02 3.00 10.15
CA LEU A 68 -15.82 2.17 10.18
C LEU A 68 -15.39 1.97 11.63
N TYR A 69 -14.90 0.77 11.96
CA TYR A 69 -14.45 0.44 13.32
C TYR A 69 -13.04 -0.12 13.31
N LEU A 70 -12.27 0.21 14.35
CA LEU A 70 -11.00 -0.45 14.61
C LEU A 70 -11.27 -1.72 15.45
N ILE A 71 -10.82 -2.86 14.96
CA ILE A 71 -10.94 -4.15 15.67
C ILE A 71 -9.68 -4.41 16.51
N GLU A 72 -8.52 -4.31 15.89
CA GLU A 72 -7.24 -4.62 16.54
C GLU A 72 -6.19 -3.60 16.12
N ARG A 73 -5.35 -3.23 17.07
CA ARG A 73 -4.08 -2.54 16.83
C ARG A 73 -2.95 -3.42 17.35
N ARG A 74 -1.94 -3.64 16.51
CA ARG A 74 -0.76 -4.43 16.85
C ARG A 74 0.51 -3.69 16.49
N ASP A 75 1.38 -3.53 17.46
CA ASP A 75 2.66 -2.88 17.29
C ASP A 75 3.70 -3.94 16.89
N ALA A 76 4.36 -3.73 15.75
CA ALA A 76 5.33 -4.67 15.17
C ALA A 76 6.69 -4.01 14.94
N SER A 77 6.98 -2.99 15.75
CA SER A 77 8.26 -2.28 15.72
C SER A 77 9.39 -3.23 16.13
N SER A 78 10.42 -3.34 15.29
CA SER A 78 11.58 -4.21 15.55
C SER A 78 12.86 -3.40 15.66
N ALA A 79 13.64 -3.66 16.71
CA ALA A 79 14.98 -3.11 16.87
C ALA A 79 16.00 -4.06 16.21
N SER A 80 16.72 -3.57 15.20
CA SER A 80 17.85 -4.32 14.63
C SER A 80 19.07 -4.18 15.53
N ALA A 81 19.89 -5.25 15.62
CA ALA A 81 21.19 -5.24 16.28
C ALA A 81 22.15 -4.13 15.78
N SER A 82 21.89 -3.59 14.58
CA SER A 82 22.59 -2.44 13.99
C SER A 82 22.16 -1.06 14.56
N GLY A 83 21.27 -1.02 15.55
CA GLY A 83 20.75 0.22 16.13
C GLY A 83 19.65 0.91 15.29
N LEU A 84 19.29 0.36 14.13
CA LEU A 84 18.14 0.84 13.36
C LEU A 84 16.83 0.22 13.87
N CYS A 85 15.89 1.07 14.26
CA CYS A 85 14.51 0.68 14.56
C CYS A 85 13.65 0.72 13.29
N SER A 86 12.98 -0.38 12.97
CA SER A 86 11.94 -0.45 11.94
C SER A 86 10.59 -0.26 12.60
N LEU A 87 9.99 0.92 12.45
CA LEU A 87 8.67 1.23 12.99
C LEU A 87 7.57 0.71 12.07
N GLN A 88 6.67 -0.11 12.61
CA GLN A 88 5.55 -0.67 11.85
C GLN A 88 4.39 -1.01 12.78
N HIS A 89 3.18 -0.61 12.41
CA HIS A 89 1.95 -0.94 13.13
C HIS A 89 0.93 -1.55 12.18
N PHE A 90 0.22 -2.55 12.68
CA PHE A 90 -0.87 -3.21 11.98
C PHE A 90 -2.20 -2.83 12.63
N PHE A 91 -3.19 -2.61 11.78
CA PHE A 91 -4.55 -2.28 12.19
C PHE A 91 -5.52 -3.18 11.43
N LEU A 92 -6.50 -3.73 12.15
CA LEU A 92 -7.64 -4.42 11.54
C LEU A 92 -8.84 -3.49 11.56
N VAL A 93 -9.35 -3.14 10.38
CA VAL A 93 -10.44 -2.17 10.22
C VAL A 93 -11.67 -2.88 9.67
N LEU A 94 -12.79 -2.78 10.39
CA LEU A 94 -14.09 -3.23 9.92
C LEU A 94 -14.70 -2.18 8.98
N GLY A 95 -15.01 -2.60 7.76
CA GLY A 95 -15.72 -1.81 6.76
C GLY A 95 -17.23 -1.71 7.03
N SER A 96 -17.88 -0.75 6.38
CA SER A 96 -19.33 -0.53 6.45
C SER A 96 -20.17 -1.74 5.97
N THR A 97 -19.60 -2.59 5.12
CA THR A 97 -20.22 -3.83 4.64
C THR A 97 -19.94 -5.05 5.52
N GLY A 98 -19.24 -4.88 6.65
CA GLY A 98 -18.87 -5.99 7.54
C GLY A 98 -17.60 -6.73 7.15
N ASN A 99 -16.88 -6.31 6.10
CA ASN A 99 -15.59 -6.90 5.73
C ASN A 99 -14.46 -6.33 6.59
N VAL A 100 -13.48 -7.16 6.96
CA VAL A 100 -12.30 -6.72 7.69
C VAL A 100 -11.13 -6.52 6.73
N TYR A 101 -10.47 -5.37 6.83
CA TYR A 101 -9.30 -5.03 6.02
C TYR A 101 -8.09 -4.80 6.91
N LYS A 102 -6.96 -5.42 6.56
CA LYS A 102 -5.69 -5.11 7.20
C LYS A 102 -5.11 -3.83 6.63
N VAL A 103 -4.74 -2.93 7.53
CA VAL A 103 -4.01 -1.69 7.25
C VAL A 103 -2.65 -1.78 7.93
N THR A 104 -1.61 -1.40 7.21
CA THR A 104 -0.24 -1.37 7.72
C THR A 104 0.29 0.05 7.61
N ILE A 105 0.70 0.62 8.75
CA ILE A 105 1.37 1.92 8.80
C ILE A 105 2.87 1.66 9.00
N SER A 106 3.65 2.04 8.01
CA SER A 106 5.10 1.92 7.97
C SER A 106 5.66 3.04 7.07
N ARG A 107 6.95 3.00 6.72
CA ARG A 107 7.52 3.92 5.72
C ARG A 107 6.77 3.91 4.39
N SER A 108 6.11 2.80 4.05
CA SER A 108 5.16 2.70 2.94
C SER A 108 3.82 2.21 3.50
N PRO A 109 2.85 3.10 3.75
CA PRO A 109 1.52 2.68 4.18
C PRO A 109 0.84 1.76 3.15
N ALA A 110 0.11 0.77 3.63
CA ALA A 110 -0.56 -0.22 2.80
C ALA A 110 -1.92 -0.65 3.35
N CYS A 111 -2.82 -1.07 2.45
CA CYS A 111 -4.12 -1.64 2.80
C CYS A 111 -4.50 -2.75 1.82
N GLU A 112 -5.18 -3.79 2.30
CA GLU A 112 -5.62 -4.94 1.48
C GLU A 112 -6.90 -4.67 0.68
N CYS A 113 -7.52 -3.49 0.80
CA CYS A 113 -8.74 -3.19 0.08
C CYS A 113 -8.49 -2.90 -1.42
N VAL A 114 -9.50 -3.16 -2.24
CA VAL A 114 -9.48 -2.97 -3.70
C VAL A 114 -9.10 -1.55 -4.15
N ASP A 115 -9.46 -0.52 -3.39
CA ASP A 115 -9.10 0.87 -3.71
C ASP A 115 -7.59 1.12 -3.60
N PHE A 116 -6.91 0.37 -2.73
CA PHE A 116 -5.46 0.47 -2.57
C PHE A 116 -4.74 -0.49 -3.52
N THR A 117 -5.18 -1.74 -3.60
CA THR A 117 -4.53 -2.79 -4.41
C THR A 117 -4.67 -2.52 -5.90
N GLU A 118 -5.87 -2.23 -6.39
CA GLU A 118 -6.14 -2.06 -7.83
C GLU A 118 -5.97 -0.62 -8.29
N ARG A 119 -6.46 0.35 -7.51
CA ARG A 119 -6.45 1.77 -7.92
C ARG A 119 -5.20 2.52 -7.46
N HIS A 120 -4.34 1.89 -6.66
CA HIS A 120 -3.09 2.48 -6.13
C HIS A 120 -3.25 3.88 -5.51
N ASN A 121 -4.39 4.11 -4.87
CA ASN A 121 -4.72 5.37 -4.20
C ASN A 121 -4.87 5.16 -2.69
N ILE A 122 -4.79 6.26 -1.93
CA ILE A 122 -5.09 6.22 -0.51
C ILE A 122 -6.60 5.95 -0.37
N CYS A 123 -6.91 4.82 0.28
CA CYS A 123 -8.26 4.34 0.47
C CYS A 123 -8.90 4.96 1.72
N LYS A 124 -10.22 4.80 1.86
CA LYS A 124 -10.94 5.26 3.05
C LYS A 124 -10.43 4.63 4.35
N HIS A 125 -9.96 3.38 4.33
CA HIS A 125 -9.44 2.70 5.53
C HIS A 125 -8.15 3.35 6.04
N LEU A 126 -7.26 3.79 5.14
CA LEU A 126 -6.06 4.55 5.52
C LEU A 126 -6.43 5.91 6.11
N TYR A 127 -7.35 6.66 5.48
CA TYR A 127 -7.83 7.93 6.03
C TYR A 127 -8.47 7.77 7.41
N PHE A 128 -9.27 6.72 7.60
CA PHE A 128 -9.84 6.38 8.90
C PHE A 128 -8.74 6.15 9.94
N VAL A 129 -7.72 5.34 9.63
CA VAL A 129 -6.61 5.11 10.57
C VAL A 129 -5.85 6.41 10.86
N TYR A 130 -5.49 7.21 9.85
CA TYR A 130 -4.78 8.46 10.08
C TYR A 130 -5.57 9.44 10.96
N VAL A 131 -6.84 9.68 10.66
CA VAL A 131 -7.59 10.76 11.31
C VAL A 131 -8.30 10.31 12.58
N LYS A 132 -8.92 9.13 12.58
CA LYS A 132 -9.70 8.64 13.73
C LYS A 132 -8.87 7.85 14.74
N VAL A 133 -7.86 7.11 14.27
CA VAL A 133 -7.06 6.24 15.16
C VAL A 133 -5.77 6.92 15.60
N LEU A 134 -5.06 7.57 14.67
CA LEU A 134 -3.78 8.24 14.95
C LEU A 134 -3.94 9.74 15.26
N GLY A 135 -5.14 10.30 15.11
CA GLY A 135 -5.42 11.70 15.46
C GLY A 135 -4.78 12.75 14.55
N VAL A 136 -4.37 12.39 13.33
CA VAL A 136 -3.75 13.32 12.39
C VAL A 136 -4.78 14.33 11.89
N ALA A 137 -4.38 15.60 11.79
CA ALA A 137 -5.24 16.65 11.27
C ALA A 137 -5.68 16.38 9.82
N ARG A 138 -6.92 16.76 9.49
CA ARG A 138 -7.54 16.50 8.17
C ARG A 138 -6.87 17.26 7.03
N ASP A 139 -6.23 18.37 7.34
CA ASP A 139 -5.54 19.24 6.37
C ASP A 139 -4.04 18.94 6.29
N ASP A 140 -3.56 17.98 7.09
CA ASP A 140 -2.15 17.58 7.07
C ASP A 140 -1.82 16.82 5.78
N PRO A 141 -0.84 17.26 4.97
CA PRO A 141 -0.45 16.56 3.76
C PRO A 141 0.04 15.12 4.02
N LEU A 142 0.42 14.75 5.25
CA LEU A 142 0.86 13.39 5.59
C LEU A 142 -0.19 12.33 5.23
N ILE A 143 -1.49 12.64 5.37
CA ILE A 143 -2.57 11.66 5.14
C ILE A 143 -2.71 11.24 3.67
N VAL A 144 -2.16 12.02 2.73
CA VAL A 144 -2.20 11.72 1.29
C VAL A 144 -0.90 11.12 0.75
N GLN A 145 0.15 11.02 1.58
CA GLN A 145 1.45 10.51 1.13
C GLN A 145 1.43 9.00 0.92
N ARG A 146 2.13 8.54 -0.13
CA ARG A 146 2.36 7.11 -0.38
C ARG A 146 3.59 6.56 0.32
N ALA A 147 4.45 7.43 0.81
CA ALA A 147 5.63 7.08 1.56
C ALA A 147 5.88 8.13 2.64
N LEU A 148 6.22 7.68 3.83
CA LEU A 148 6.51 8.51 5.00
C LEU A 148 8.02 8.52 5.27
N LEU A 149 8.52 9.63 5.78
CA LEU A 149 9.86 9.71 6.35
C LEU A 149 9.89 8.99 7.70
N ARG A 150 11.07 8.61 8.18
CA ARG A 150 11.22 7.98 9.50
C ARG A 150 10.84 8.92 10.62
N CYS A 151 11.18 10.21 10.50
CA CYS A 151 10.77 11.23 11.48
C CYS A 151 9.25 11.38 11.54
N GLU A 152 8.58 11.49 10.38
CA GLU A 152 7.12 11.58 10.28
C GLU A 152 6.46 10.34 10.88
N LEU A 153 6.95 9.15 10.51
CA LEU A 153 6.43 7.89 11.03
C LEU A 153 6.63 7.76 12.55
N ALA A 154 7.79 8.17 13.06
CA ALA A 154 8.05 8.16 14.50
C ALA A 154 7.14 9.13 15.25
N HIS A 155 6.85 10.30 14.68
CA HIS A 155 5.93 11.27 15.25
C HIS A 155 4.49 10.73 15.26
N LEU A 156 4.01 10.23 14.12
CA LEU A 156 2.69 9.63 13.94
C LEU A 156 2.40 8.50 14.93
N LEU A 157 3.40 7.66 15.23
CA LEU A 157 3.24 6.49 16.07
C LEU A 157 3.47 6.76 17.56
N ARG A 158 4.18 7.84 17.90
CA ARG A 158 4.41 8.26 19.28
C ARG A 158 3.13 8.79 19.92
N ASP A 159 2.43 9.66 19.21
CA ASP A 159 1.29 10.39 19.77
C ASP A 159 0.02 9.52 19.82
N ALA A 160 -0.06 8.53 18.93
CA ALA A 160 -1.16 7.58 18.87
C ALA A 160 -1.29 6.67 20.10
N GLY A 161 -0.35 6.66 21.04
CA GLY A 161 -0.43 5.88 22.28
C GLY A 161 -1.32 6.47 23.38
N SER A 162 -1.84 7.69 23.21
CA SER A 162 -2.47 8.47 24.29
C SER A 162 -3.99 8.67 24.18
N SER A 163 -4.62 8.36 23.03
CA SER A 163 -6.03 8.69 22.79
C SER A 163 -7.04 7.59 23.19
N ALA A 164 -6.63 6.56 23.95
CA ALA A 164 -7.52 5.48 24.39
C ALA A 164 -8.22 5.77 25.74
N ALA A 165 -8.18 7.01 26.25
CA ALA A 165 -8.67 7.34 27.59
C ALA A 165 -10.01 8.12 27.65
N GLU A 166 -10.64 8.48 26.52
CA GLU A 166 -11.94 9.17 26.56
C GLU A 166 -12.87 8.70 25.44
N ALA A 167 -13.77 7.77 25.79
CA ALA A 167 -15.11 7.59 25.22
C ALA A 167 -15.94 6.68 26.15
#